data_AF-A0A8J5G4U9-F1
#
_entry.id   AF-A0A8J5G4U9-F1
#
_cell.length_a   1.000
_cell.length_b   1.000
_cell.length_c   1.000
_cell.angle_alpha   90.00
_cell.angle_beta   90.00
_cell.angle_gamma   90.00
#
_symmetry.space_group_name_H-M   'P 1'
#
loop_
_entity.id
_entity.type
_entity.pdbx_description
1 polymer ?
#
loop_
_entity_poly.entity_id
_entity_poly.type
_entity_poly.pdbx_seq_one_letter_code
_entity_poly.pdbx_strand_id
1 'polypeptide(L)'
;MVWSSDPGKCLDDSTPQSAPPPPAVKLEVEELWTRSAKSPSLADMIQMMLSQGKTGKTLCFTSSKGSEVGEQLDFSASSSSLSKIKASNLLPSLLRIGTWECVSRYEGDLVAKCYLAKHKLVWEIIEGGLTSKIEFYWSDITTIKAVFFEGGHGSLDTVLERPPLFFQETDPQLRKHTLCQATRDFTNGQAYIHKRHLLQCPQTLSSKNLEELIDCDPHLKILS
;
A
#
# COMPACT_ATOMS: atom_id res chain seq x y z
N MET A 1 5.89 -35.74 -78.01
CA MET A 1 5.56 -37.06 -77.42
C MET A 1 4.13 -37.00 -76.95
N VAL A 2 3.29 -37.81 -77.59
CA VAL A 2 1.86 -38.02 -77.29
C VAL A 2 1.78 -38.99 -76.11
N TRP A 3 0.76 -38.89 -75.25
CA TRP A 3 -0.19 -39.95 -74.89
C TRP A 3 -1.27 -39.42 -73.94
N SER A 4 -2.50 -39.84 -74.24
CA SER A 4 -3.77 -39.37 -73.72
C SER A 4 -4.36 -40.30 -72.65
N SER A 5 -5.37 -39.78 -71.93
CA SER A 5 -6.61 -40.42 -71.46
C SER A 5 -6.61 -41.40 -70.28
N ASP A 6 -7.23 -40.94 -69.17
CA ASP A 6 -8.43 -41.45 -68.43
C ASP A 6 -8.56 -42.95 -68.04
N PRO A 7 -9.58 -43.37 -67.22
CA PRO A 7 -10.05 -42.90 -65.90
C PRO A 7 -10.17 -44.10 -64.91
N GLY A 8 -10.43 -43.88 -63.61
CA GLY A 8 -10.68 -45.02 -62.70
C GLY A 8 -11.13 -44.66 -61.29
N LYS A 9 -12.44 -44.82 -61.02
CA LYS A 9 -13.06 -44.83 -59.69
C LYS A 9 -12.53 -45.99 -58.83
N CYS A 10 -12.37 -45.75 -57.53
CA CYS A 10 -12.72 -46.72 -56.48
C CYS A 10 -13.22 -45.95 -55.24
N LEU A 11 -14.42 -46.30 -54.80
CA LEU A 11 -14.97 -46.00 -53.47
C LEU A 11 -14.15 -46.77 -52.43
N ASP A 12 -13.83 -46.13 -51.30
CA ASP A 12 -13.90 -46.81 -50.02
C ASP A 12 -14.58 -45.90 -48.98
N ASP A 13 -15.62 -46.49 -48.40
CA ASP A 13 -16.47 -45.99 -47.34
C ASP A 13 -15.72 -46.19 -46.02
N SER A 14 -15.33 -45.10 -45.37
CA SER A 14 -14.75 -45.15 -44.02
C SER A 14 -15.41 -44.09 -43.14
N THR A 15 -16.54 -44.49 -42.59
CA THR A 15 -17.26 -43.79 -41.50
C THR A 15 -16.36 -43.72 -40.26
N PRO A 16 -16.13 -42.55 -39.63
CA PRO A 16 -15.48 -42.50 -38.32
C PRO A 16 -16.49 -42.91 -37.23
N GLN A 17 -16.27 -44.10 -36.70
CA GLN A 17 -17.02 -44.69 -35.60
C GLN A 17 -16.77 -43.89 -34.31
N SER A 18 -17.84 -43.29 -33.76
CA SER A 18 -17.84 -42.59 -32.47
C SER A 18 -17.51 -43.55 -31.33
N ALA A 19 -16.49 -43.21 -30.53
CA ALA A 19 -16.17 -43.92 -29.29
C ALA A 19 -17.30 -43.72 -28.25
N PRO A 20 -17.63 -44.74 -27.44
CA PRO A 20 -18.58 -44.59 -26.34
C PRO A 20 -17.95 -43.83 -25.16
N PRO A 21 -18.74 -43.03 -24.40
CA PRO A 21 -18.23 -42.35 -23.21
C PRO A 21 -17.94 -43.34 -22.08
N PRO A 22 -16.94 -43.06 -21.22
CA PRO A 22 -16.61 -43.90 -20.07
C PRO A 22 -17.71 -43.86 -18.99
N PRO A 23 -17.87 -44.94 -18.20
CA PRO A 23 -18.91 -45.04 -17.19
C PRO A 23 -18.70 -44.05 -16.04
N ALA A 24 -19.80 -43.44 -15.59
CA ALA A 24 -19.85 -42.55 -14.44
C ALA A 24 -19.41 -43.26 -13.15
N VAL A 25 -18.28 -42.83 -12.58
CA VAL A 25 -17.85 -43.22 -11.24
C VAL A 25 -18.66 -42.42 -10.23
N LYS A 26 -19.59 -43.09 -9.56
CA LYS A 26 -20.36 -42.57 -8.43
C LYS A 26 -19.42 -42.46 -7.23
N LEU A 27 -18.90 -41.26 -6.97
CA LEU A 27 -18.13 -40.96 -5.75
C LEU A 27 -19.10 -40.62 -4.63
N GLU A 28 -19.41 -41.64 -3.86
CA GLU A 28 -20.05 -41.58 -2.55
C GLU A 28 -19.01 -41.04 -1.55
N VAL A 29 -19.11 -39.75 -1.22
CA VAL A 29 -18.34 -39.11 -0.15
C VAL A 29 -19.33 -38.57 0.87
N GLU A 30 -19.98 -39.50 1.57
CA GLU A 30 -20.71 -39.25 2.80
C GLU A 30 -19.80 -39.65 3.98
N GLU A 31 -19.93 -38.89 5.08
CA GLU A 31 -19.51 -39.26 6.44
C GLU A 31 -18.07 -38.97 6.93
N LEU A 32 -17.58 -37.72 6.87
CA LEU A 32 -16.54 -37.27 7.84
C LEU A 32 -16.65 -35.80 8.32
N TRP A 33 -17.78 -35.11 8.11
CA TRP A 33 -18.01 -33.76 8.68
C TRP A 33 -18.87 -33.80 9.95
N THR A 34 -18.38 -34.34 11.05
CA THR A 34 -19.06 -34.19 12.36
C THR A 34 -18.08 -34.07 13.53
N ARG A 35 -17.20 -33.05 13.49
CA ARG A 35 -16.71 -32.43 14.74
C ARG A 35 -16.18 -31.02 14.52
N SER A 36 -17.05 -30.09 14.13
CA SER A 36 -16.74 -28.66 14.27
C SER A 36 -16.79 -28.30 15.76
N ALA A 37 -15.63 -28.17 16.40
CA ALA A 37 -15.54 -27.42 17.65
C ALA A 37 -15.97 -25.98 17.35
N LYS A 38 -17.02 -25.49 18.00
CA LYS A 38 -17.55 -24.14 17.79
C LYS A 38 -16.53 -23.14 18.32
N SER A 39 -15.86 -22.41 17.43
CA SER A 39 -15.10 -21.24 17.81
C SER A 39 -16.05 -20.20 18.41
N PRO A 40 -15.71 -19.57 19.55
CA PRO A 40 -16.57 -18.59 20.20
C PRO A 40 -16.86 -17.43 19.24
N SER A 41 -18.09 -16.96 19.25
CA SER A 41 -18.53 -15.88 18.39
C SER A 41 -17.83 -14.57 18.78
N LEU A 42 -17.81 -13.61 17.85
CA LEU A 42 -17.27 -12.27 18.11
C LEU A 42 -17.99 -11.61 19.30
N ALA A 43 -19.29 -11.89 19.47
CA ALA A 43 -20.07 -11.42 20.63
C ALA A 43 -19.57 -12.02 21.95
N ASP A 44 -19.19 -13.30 21.96
CA ASP A 44 -18.66 -13.98 23.16
C ASP A 44 -17.30 -13.37 23.58
N MET A 45 -16.45 -13.03 22.62
CA MET A 45 -15.19 -12.33 22.91
C MET A 45 -15.42 -10.93 23.48
N ILE A 46 -16.40 -10.19 22.99
CA ILE A 46 -16.75 -8.87 23.52
C ILE A 46 -17.24 -9.00 24.97
N GLN A 47 -18.11 -9.96 25.27
CA GLN A 47 -18.61 -10.21 26.63
C GLN A 47 -17.48 -10.60 27.60
N MET A 48 -16.50 -11.39 27.12
CA MET A 48 -15.34 -11.79 27.93
C MET A 48 -14.41 -10.62 28.27
N MET A 49 -14.29 -9.62 27.39
CA MET A 49 -13.49 -8.42 27.67
C MET A 49 -14.19 -7.48 28.66
N LEU A 50 -15.51 -7.36 28.56
CA LEU A 50 -16.31 -6.50 29.45
C LEU A 50 -16.37 -7.03 30.88
N SER A 51 -16.28 -8.36 31.08
CA SER A 51 -16.32 -8.97 32.42
C SER A 51 -15.03 -8.81 33.23
N GLN A 52 -13.90 -8.41 32.62
CA GLN A 52 -12.61 -8.22 33.32
C GLN A 52 -12.40 -6.79 33.90
N GLY A 53 -13.39 -5.91 33.83
CA GLY A 53 -13.28 -4.54 34.34
C GLY A 53 -13.70 -4.37 35.81
N LYS A 54 -13.02 -5.01 36.78
CA LYS A 54 -13.19 -4.67 38.22
C LYS A 54 -12.11 -5.25 39.15
N THR A 55 -11.01 -4.53 39.32
CA THR A 55 -10.27 -4.36 40.61
C THR A 55 -9.30 -3.19 40.47
N GLY A 56 -9.44 -2.18 41.34
CA GLY A 56 -8.68 -0.94 41.26
C GLY A 56 -7.42 -0.92 42.11
N LYS A 57 -6.60 0.12 41.89
CA LYS A 57 -5.98 0.90 42.98
C LYS A 57 -5.41 2.23 42.45
N THR A 58 -6.05 3.31 42.92
CA THR A 58 -5.51 4.65 43.10
C THR A 58 -4.09 4.64 43.67
N LEU A 59 -3.18 5.40 43.07
CA LEU A 59 -2.16 6.18 43.81
C LEU A 59 -1.85 7.48 43.06
N CYS A 60 -2.31 8.57 43.65
CA CYS A 60 -1.80 9.91 43.49
C CYS A 60 -0.44 10.02 44.20
N PHE A 61 0.53 10.71 43.57
CA PHE A 61 1.68 11.26 44.27
C PHE A 61 1.81 12.74 43.90
N THR A 62 1.63 13.58 44.91
CA THR A 62 2.00 15.00 44.94
C THR A 62 3.34 15.17 45.65
N SER A 63 3.95 16.35 45.44
CA SER A 63 5.20 16.89 46.00
C SER A 63 6.42 16.60 45.12
N SER A 64 7.31 17.54 44.78
CA SER A 64 7.77 18.74 45.47
C SER A 64 8.49 19.70 44.48
N LYS A 65 8.60 20.97 44.88
CA LYS A 65 9.23 22.16 44.29
C LYS A 65 10.78 22.15 44.36
N GLY A 66 11.43 22.95 43.51
CA GLY A 66 12.80 23.52 43.65
C GLY A 66 13.65 23.36 42.37
N SER A 67 13.86 24.39 41.54
CA SER A 67 15.00 25.37 41.54
C SER A 67 16.36 24.66 41.39
N GLU A 68 17.31 24.95 40.49
CA GLU A 68 17.67 26.10 39.66
C GLU A 68 18.90 25.74 38.78
N VAL A 69 18.98 26.34 37.59
CA VAL A 69 20.12 26.63 36.66
C VAL A 69 21.39 25.75 36.69
N GLY A 70 21.69 25.15 35.53
CA GLY A 70 23.02 24.70 35.13
C GLY A 70 23.04 24.33 33.64
N GLU A 71 23.59 25.21 32.80
CA GLU A 71 23.78 24.99 31.36
C GLU A 71 24.90 23.96 31.13
N GLN A 72 24.58 22.78 30.63
CA GLN A 72 25.52 21.98 29.82
C GLN A 72 24.79 20.97 28.93
N LEU A 73 25.24 20.92 27.68
CA LEU A 73 24.72 20.22 26.51
C LEU A 73 24.37 18.75 26.75
N ASP A 74 23.12 18.36 26.46
CA ASP A 74 22.76 16.97 26.17
C ASP A 74 21.71 16.91 25.04
N PHE A 75 22.17 16.43 23.89
CA PHE A 75 21.38 16.07 22.73
C PHE A 75 20.65 14.75 23.04
N SER A 76 19.47 14.82 23.65
CA SER A 76 18.70 13.61 24.00
C SER A 76 17.19 13.83 23.92
N ALA A 77 16.65 13.35 22.80
CA ALA A 77 15.40 12.60 22.72
C ALA A 77 14.11 13.28 23.22
N SER A 78 13.54 14.16 22.38
CA SER A 78 12.07 14.26 22.25
C SER A 78 11.52 13.13 21.35
N SER A 79 12.02 11.90 21.53
CA SER A 79 11.64 10.69 20.80
C SER A 79 10.86 9.73 21.73
N SER A 80 9.86 10.24 22.44
CA SER A 80 9.08 9.42 23.38
C SER A 80 7.59 9.29 23.05
N SER A 81 7.14 9.72 21.87
CA SER A 81 5.79 9.45 21.38
C SER A 81 5.68 8.96 19.92
N LEU A 82 6.78 8.84 19.18
CA LEU A 82 6.79 8.32 17.79
C LEU A 82 7.07 6.80 17.70
N SER A 83 7.50 6.18 18.79
CA SER A 83 7.97 4.77 18.82
C SER A 83 6.91 3.71 18.53
N LYS A 84 5.65 4.10 18.28
CA LYS A 84 4.55 3.17 17.95
C LYS A 84 3.92 3.37 16.57
N ILE A 85 4.29 4.40 15.80
CA ILE A 85 3.70 4.64 14.48
C ILE A 85 4.60 4.00 13.41
N LYS A 86 4.13 2.87 12.86
CA LYS A 86 4.85 2.06 11.85
C LYS A 86 4.97 2.78 10.50
N ALA A 87 4.08 3.73 10.22
CA ALA A 87 4.13 4.63 9.09
C ALA A 87 3.18 5.82 9.31
N SER A 88 3.58 7.02 8.88
CA SER A 88 2.67 8.16 8.75
C SER A 88 2.00 8.08 7.38
N ASN A 89 0.67 8.08 7.36
CA ASN A 89 -0.09 7.97 6.11
C ASN A 89 -0.82 9.30 5.84
N LEU A 90 -0.67 9.81 4.62
CA LEU A 90 -1.40 10.95 4.11
C LEU A 90 -2.34 10.48 3.00
N LEU A 91 -3.50 11.13 2.90
CA LEU A 91 -4.51 10.88 1.86
C LEU A 91 -4.58 12.09 0.92
N PRO A 92 -3.62 12.21 -0.01
CA PRO A 92 -3.61 13.30 -0.97
C PRO A 92 -4.75 13.16 -1.99
N SER A 93 -5.28 14.29 -2.44
CA SER A 93 -6.31 14.36 -3.47
C SER A 93 -5.74 14.36 -4.89
N LEU A 94 -4.47 14.76 -5.06
CA LEU A 94 -3.77 14.80 -6.33
C LEU A 94 -2.30 14.44 -6.14
N LEU A 95 -1.78 13.67 -7.09
CA LEU A 95 -0.37 13.46 -7.33
C LEU A 95 -0.04 14.00 -8.72
N ARG A 96 0.93 14.92 -8.83
CA ARG A 96 1.44 15.46 -10.11
C ARG A 96 2.95 15.20 -10.26
N ILE A 97 3.35 14.66 -11.41
CA ILE A 97 4.75 14.46 -11.81
C ILE A 97 4.89 14.92 -13.26
N GLY A 98 5.60 16.03 -13.49
CA GLY A 98 5.66 16.63 -14.84
C GLY A 98 4.26 16.96 -15.36
N THR A 99 3.92 16.39 -16.52
CA THR A 99 2.57 16.51 -17.12
C THR A 99 1.63 15.35 -16.76
N TRP A 100 2.11 14.35 -16.02
CA TRP A 100 1.26 13.24 -15.57
C TRP A 100 0.63 13.57 -14.22
N GLU A 101 -0.65 13.23 -14.09
CA GLU A 101 -1.46 13.50 -12.91
C GLU A 101 -2.31 12.29 -12.55
N CYS A 102 -2.41 12.03 -11.24
CA CYS A 102 -3.34 11.08 -10.66
C CYS A 102 -4.22 11.81 -9.65
N VAL A 103 -5.52 11.89 -9.93
CA VAL A 103 -6.51 12.54 -9.07
C VAL A 103 -7.27 11.45 -8.31
N SER A 104 -7.33 11.55 -6.99
CA SER A 104 -8.10 10.65 -6.13
C SER A 104 -9.59 10.88 -6.38
N ARG A 105 -10.31 9.86 -6.85
CA ARG A 105 -11.76 9.94 -7.08
C ARG A 105 -12.54 9.64 -5.81
N TYR A 106 -12.03 8.69 -5.03
CA TYR A 106 -12.53 8.30 -3.73
C TYR A 106 -11.43 8.42 -2.67
N GLU A 107 -11.84 8.48 -1.41
CA GLU A 107 -10.91 8.47 -0.29
C GLU A 107 -10.17 7.13 -0.26
N GLY A 108 -8.83 7.18 -0.30
CA GLY A 108 -7.98 5.99 -0.30
C GLY A 108 -7.51 5.53 -1.67
N ASP A 109 -7.97 6.11 -2.79
CA ASP A 109 -7.45 5.81 -4.13
C ASP A 109 -5.98 6.23 -4.27
N LEU A 110 -5.59 7.29 -3.56
CA LEU A 110 -4.22 7.78 -3.51
C LEU A 110 -3.77 7.90 -2.06
N VAL A 111 -2.69 7.18 -1.72
CA VAL A 111 -2.14 7.15 -0.36
C VAL A 111 -0.64 7.43 -0.41
N ALA A 112 -0.18 8.41 0.36
CA ALA A 112 1.25 8.63 0.56
C ALA A 112 1.65 8.10 1.93
N LYS A 113 2.58 7.14 1.96
CA LYS A 113 3.06 6.49 3.17
C LYS A 113 4.50 6.88 3.42
N CYS A 114 4.79 7.28 4.65
CA CYS A 114 6.14 7.46 5.14
C CYS A 114 6.50 6.33 6.09
N TYR A 115 7.38 5.46 5.63
CA TYR A 115 7.90 4.36 6.43
C TYR A 115 9.13 4.82 7.21
N LEU A 116 8.87 5.40 8.39
CA LEU A 116 9.91 5.92 9.28
C LEU A 116 11.01 4.90 9.55
N ALA A 117 10.68 3.67 9.92
CA ALA A 117 11.70 2.65 10.20
C ALA A 117 12.50 2.17 8.97
N LYS A 118 12.00 2.43 7.75
CA LYS A 118 12.64 2.00 6.49
C LYS A 118 13.25 3.17 5.71
N HIS A 119 13.17 4.39 6.23
CA HIS A 119 13.64 5.62 5.60
C HIS A 119 13.18 5.77 4.15
N LYS A 120 11.88 5.60 3.89
CA LYS A 120 11.31 5.71 2.54
C LYS A 120 9.91 6.32 2.49
N LEU A 121 9.61 6.94 1.35
CA LEU A 121 8.29 7.39 0.96
C LEU A 121 7.72 6.47 -0.11
N VAL A 122 6.42 6.18 -0.03
CA VAL A 122 5.70 5.33 -0.99
C VAL A 122 4.38 5.99 -1.36
N TRP A 123 4.14 6.11 -2.66
CA TRP A 123 2.94 6.70 -3.25
C TRP A 123 2.17 5.53 -3.83
N GLU A 124 1.06 5.17 -3.21
CA GLU A 124 0.20 4.07 -3.63
C GLU A 124 -1.01 4.62 -4.37
N ILE A 125 -1.23 4.13 -5.59
CA ILE A 125 -2.34 4.44 -6.46
C ILE A 125 -3.18 3.17 -6.58
N ILE A 126 -4.44 3.22 -6.19
CA ILE A 126 -5.37 2.09 -6.25
C ILE A 126 -6.36 2.34 -7.39
N GLU A 127 -6.31 1.49 -8.40
CA GLU A 127 -7.23 1.56 -9.55
C GLU A 127 -7.69 0.16 -9.96
N GLY A 128 -9.00 -0.01 -10.15
CA GLY A 128 -9.57 -1.31 -10.54
C GLY A 128 -9.33 -2.44 -9.53
N GLY A 129 -9.09 -2.10 -8.26
CA GLY A 129 -8.78 -3.07 -7.20
C GLY A 129 -7.32 -3.53 -7.16
N LEU A 130 -6.45 -2.94 -7.98
CA LEU A 130 -5.02 -3.22 -7.99
C LEU A 130 -4.23 -2.00 -7.54
N THR A 131 -3.16 -2.22 -6.79
CA THR A 131 -2.28 -1.16 -6.30
C THR A 131 -1.03 -1.01 -7.18
N SER A 132 -0.77 0.20 -7.66
CA SER A 132 0.51 0.62 -8.23
C SER A 132 1.27 1.49 -7.24
N LYS A 133 2.60 1.38 -7.18
CA LYS A 133 3.42 2.06 -6.17
C LYS A 133 4.61 2.76 -6.80
N ILE A 134 4.88 3.98 -6.33
CA ILE A 134 6.12 4.73 -6.57
C ILE A 134 6.85 4.80 -5.24
N GLU A 135 8.06 4.27 -5.17
CA GLU A 135 8.86 4.17 -3.95
C GLU A 135 10.21 4.85 -4.11
N PHE A 136 10.63 5.64 -3.12
CA PHE A 136 11.98 6.23 -3.09
C PHE A 136 12.44 6.44 -1.64
N TYR A 137 13.76 6.37 -1.45
CA TYR A 137 14.38 6.46 -0.13
C TYR A 137 14.66 7.91 0.24
N TRP A 138 14.80 8.17 1.54
CA TRP A 138 15.16 9.51 2.03
C TRP A 138 16.51 9.97 1.49
N SER A 139 17.46 9.06 1.31
CA SER A 139 18.77 9.34 0.69
C SER A 139 18.69 9.72 -0.79
N ASP A 140 17.53 9.53 -1.43
CA ASP A 140 17.27 9.95 -2.81
C ASP A 140 16.56 11.32 -2.86
N ILE A 141 16.20 11.93 -1.72
CA ILE A 141 15.49 13.21 -1.66
C ILE A 141 16.51 14.34 -1.54
N THR A 142 16.40 15.35 -2.39
CA THR A 142 17.23 16.57 -2.33
C THR A 142 16.48 17.77 -1.75
N THR A 143 15.15 17.74 -1.76
CA THR A 143 14.30 18.81 -1.23
C THR A 143 12.95 18.22 -0.84
N ILE A 144 12.43 18.61 0.32
CA ILE A 144 11.08 18.24 0.76
C ILE A 144 10.40 19.43 1.41
N LYS A 145 9.26 19.90 0.90
CA LYS A 145 8.62 21.11 1.41
C LYS A 145 7.13 20.89 1.63
N ALA A 146 6.65 21.21 2.82
CA ALA A 146 5.23 21.37 3.09
C ALA A 146 4.81 22.83 2.82
N VAL A 147 3.77 23.02 2.01
CA VAL A 147 3.20 24.35 1.72
C VAL A 147 1.71 24.35 2.05
N PHE A 148 1.25 25.39 2.73
CA PHE A 148 -0.16 25.60 3.06
C PHE A 148 -0.67 26.85 2.38
N PHE A 149 -1.77 26.73 1.64
CA PHE A 149 -2.40 27.85 0.97
C PHE A 149 -3.55 28.42 1.82
N GLU A 150 -3.68 29.74 1.76
CA GLU A 150 -4.81 30.48 2.34
C GLU A 150 -6.07 30.10 1.54
N GLY A 151 -6.84 29.15 2.07
CA GLY A 151 -7.84 28.39 1.30
C GLY A 151 -7.91 26.91 1.69
N GLY A 152 -6.97 26.44 2.52
CA GLY A 152 -7.07 25.19 3.25
C GLY A 152 -6.36 24.00 2.61
N HIS A 153 -6.04 24.05 1.32
CA HIS A 153 -5.28 22.98 0.68
C HIS A 153 -3.80 23.02 1.09
N GLY A 154 -3.30 21.90 1.59
CA GLY A 154 -1.88 21.67 1.81
C GLY A 154 -1.23 21.02 0.59
N SER A 155 0.08 21.11 0.47
CA SER A 155 0.84 20.33 -0.50
C SER A 155 2.17 19.87 0.08
N LEU A 156 2.60 18.68 -0.35
CA LEU A 156 3.95 18.16 -0.12
C LEU A 156 4.68 18.13 -1.46
N ASP A 157 5.77 18.87 -1.53
CA ASP A 157 6.65 18.95 -2.69
C ASP A 157 7.93 18.20 -2.39
N THR A 158 8.28 17.21 -3.22
CA THR A 158 9.50 16.42 -3.06
C THR A 158 10.31 16.44 -4.35
N VAL A 159 11.61 16.71 -4.24
CA VAL A 159 12.55 16.66 -5.36
C VAL A 159 13.52 15.50 -5.15
N LEU A 160 13.68 14.65 -6.16
CA LEU A 160 14.50 13.44 -6.11
C LEU A 160 15.82 13.58 -6.86
N GLU A 161 16.89 13.02 -6.32
CA GLU A 161 18.19 12.91 -6.99
C GLU A 161 18.16 11.80 -8.05
N ARG A 162 17.57 10.65 -7.69
CA ARG A 162 17.49 9.43 -8.49
C ARG A 162 16.04 9.09 -8.86
N PRO A 163 15.79 8.43 -10.00
CA PRO A 163 14.46 7.95 -10.36
C PRO A 163 13.89 7.01 -9.29
N PRO A 164 12.58 7.05 -9.03
CA PRO A 164 11.94 6.16 -8.07
C PRO A 164 11.84 4.72 -8.59
N LEU A 165 11.55 3.81 -7.67
CA LEU A 165 11.22 2.41 -7.95
C LEU A 165 9.71 2.24 -8.14
N PHE A 166 9.32 1.38 -9.07
CA PHE A 166 7.90 1.12 -9.36
C PHE A 166 7.53 -0.31 -9.02
N PHE A 167 6.37 -0.48 -8.39
CA PHE A 167 5.81 -1.79 -8.12
C PHE A 167 4.34 -1.84 -8.51
N GLN A 168 3.85 -3.00 -8.92
CA GLN A 168 2.45 -3.22 -9.24
C GLN A 168 1.96 -4.52 -8.63
N GLU A 169 0.75 -4.47 -8.08
CA GLU A 169 0.00 -5.62 -7.62
C GLU A 169 -0.47 -6.46 -8.81
N THR A 170 -0.21 -7.77 -8.76
CA THR A 170 -0.75 -8.71 -9.74
C THR A 170 -2.15 -9.12 -9.36
N ASP A 171 -3.01 -9.36 -10.36
CA ASP A 171 -4.40 -9.80 -10.17
C ASP A 171 -4.50 -10.93 -9.12
N PRO A 172 -5.17 -10.69 -7.98
CA PRO A 172 -5.21 -11.63 -6.88
C PRO A 172 -5.82 -12.96 -7.34
N GLN A 173 -5.00 -14.01 -7.34
CA GLN A 173 -5.45 -15.36 -7.68
C GLN A 173 -6.09 -16.03 -6.46
N LEU A 174 -7.25 -16.67 -6.67
CA LEU A 174 -7.93 -17.46 -5.64
C LEU A 174 -6.98 -18.45 -4.98
N ARG A 175 -6.83 -18.33 -3.65
CA ARG A 175 -5.95 -19.13 -2.77
C ARG A 175 -4.45 -18.78 -2.82
N LYS A 176 -4.05 -17.64 -3.38
CA LYS A 176 -2.68 -17.12 -3.28
C LYS A 176 -2.67 -15.75 -2.61
N HIS A 177 -1.58 -15.45 -1.90
CA HIS A 177 -1.34 -14.09 -1.43
C HIS A 177 -1.15 -13.17 -2.62
N THR A 178 -1.73 -11.98 -2.53
CA THR A 178 -1.43 -10.85 -3.39
C THR A 178 0.08 -10.65 -3.48
N LEU A 179 0.60 -10.63 -4.71
CA LEU A 179 2.01 -10.36 -4.98
C LEU A 179 2.17 -8.97 -5.57
N CYS A 180 3.15 -8.22 -5.05
CA CYS A 180 3.57 -6.95 -5.61
C CYS A 180 4.92 -7.16 -6.29
N GLN A 181 5.03 -6.84 -7.57
CA GLN A 181 6.24 -7.06 -8.38
C GLN A 181 6.82 -5.74 -8.85
N ALA A 182 8.14 -5.67 -8.99
CA ALA A 182 8.79 -4.53 -9.63
C ALA A 182 8.30 -4.39 -11.08
N THR A 183 7.99 -3.17 -11.50
CA THR A 183 7.47 -2.88 -12.84
C THR A 183 8.22 -1.70 -13.48
N ARG A 184 7.88 -1.38 -14.73
CA ARG A 184 8.37 -0.19 -15.42
C ARG A 184 7.58 1.04 -14.97
N ASP A 185 8.10 2.22 -15.32
CA ASP A 185 7.41 3.48 -15.08
C ASP A 185 6.02 3.50 -15.74
N PHE A 186 4.97 3.54 -14.93
CA PHE A 186 3.58 3.65 -15.36
C PHE A 186 3.09 5.09 -15.53
N THR A 187 3.95 6.08 -15.26
CA THR A 187 3.68 7.52 -15.43
C THR A 187 4.01 8.01 -16.85
N ASN A 188 4.10 7.09 -17.82
CA ASN A 188 4.49 7.37 -19.20
C ASN A 188 5.86 8.09 -19.31
N GLY A 189 6.83 7.64 -18.51
CA GLY A 189 8.19 8.18 -18.48
C GLY A 189 8.34 9.49 -17.68
N GLN A 190 7.26 10.06 -17.14
CA GLN A 190 7.32 11.35 -16.47
C GLN A 190 8.17 11.31 -15.20
N ALA A 191 8.09 10.24 -14.41
CA ALA A 191 8.84 10.08 -13.17
C ALA A 191 10.33 9.77 -13.38
N TYR A 192 10.74 9.37 -14.59
CA TYR A 192 12.15 9.30 -14.95
C TYR A 192 12.74 10.67 -15.33
N ILE A 193 11.94 11.52 -15.97
CA ILE A 193 12.36 12.83 -16.50
C ILE A 193 12.25 13.92 -15.43
N HIS A 194 11.15 13.92 -14.67
CA HIS A 194 10.81 14.97 -13.73
C HIS A 194 11.09 14.51 -12.31
N LYS A 195 12.13 15.11 -11.73
CA LYS A 195 12.56 14.86 -10.35
C LYS A 195 11.58 15.36 -9.29
N ARG A 196 10.72 16.32 -9.64
CA ARG A 196 9.80 16.98 -8.71
C ARG A 196 8.45 16.27 -8.74
N HIS A 197 8.00 15.80 -7.59
CA HIS A 197 6.67 15.24 -7.38
C HIS A 197 5.89 16.12 -6.41
N LEU A 198 4.64 16.43 -6.75
CA LEU A 198 3.75 17.26 -5.95
C LEU A 198 2.55 16.45 -5.49
N LEU A 199 2.35 16.36 -4.17
CA LEU A 199 1.10 15.91 -3.58
C LEU A 199 0.29 17.12 -3.17
N GLN A 200 -0.98 17.17 -3.58
CA GLN A 200 -1.96 18.08 -3.01
C GLN A 200 -2.80 17.32 -2.02
N CYS A 201 -2.93 17.88 -0.82
CA CYS A 201 -3.72 17.32 0.26
C CYS A 201 -5.06 18.08 0.40
N PRO A 202 -6.14 17.37 0.78
CA PRO A 202 -7.42 18.00 1.05
C PRO A 202 -7.34 18.91 2.28
N GLN A 203 -8.30 19.84 2.39
CA GLN A 203 -8.37 20.81 3.49
C GLN A 203 -8.49 20.18 4.89
N THR A 204 -9.01 18.96 4.95
CA THR A 204 -9.17 18.21 6.19
C THR A 204 -7.84 17.74 6.79
N LEU A 205 -6.75 17.77 6.01
CA LEU A 205 -5.43 17.41 6.51
C LEU A 205 -4.82 18.58 7.29
N SER A 206 -4.57 18.39 8.58
CA SER A 206 -3.92 19.41 9.40
C SER A 206 -2.49 19.68 8.93
N SER A 207 -2.03 20.93 9.04
CA SER A 207 -0.64 21.29 8.74
C SER A 207 0.36 20.50 9.58
N LYS A 208 -0.05 20.19 10.81
CA LYS A 208 0.70 19.35 11.75
C LYS A 208 1.07 17.99 11.16
N ASN A 209 0.19 17.32 10.39
CA ASN A 209 0.53 16.01 9.83
C ASN A 209 1.69 16.07 8.82
N LEU A 210 1.77 17.15 8.05
CA LEU A 210 2.81 17.38 7.05
C LEU A 210 4.11 17.87 7.70
N GLU A 211 4.01 18.71 8.73
CA GLU A 211 5.17 19.15 9.51
C GLU A 211 5.76 17.98 10.33
N GLU A 212 4.93 17.19 11.00
CA GLU A 212 5.35 15.98 11.73
C GLU A 212 6.05 14.97 10.81
N LEU A 213 5.64 14.89 9.54
CA LEU A 213 6.31 14.07 8.53
C LEU A 213 7.74 14.57 8.25
N ILE A 214 7.98 15.87 8.23
CA ILE A 214 9.31 16.43 7.96
C ILE A 214 10.16 16.36 9.22
N ASP A 215 9.56 16.64 10.38
CA ASP A 215 10.24 16.68 11.69
C ASP A 215 10.59 15.30 12.26
N CYS A 216 10.02 14.22 11.72
CA CYS A 216 10.29 12.87 12.21
C CYS A 216 11.71 12.37 11.92
N ASP A 217 12.44 13.01 11.01
CA ASP A 217 13.80 12.62 10.61
C ASP A 217 14.71 13.85 10.42
N PRO A 218 15.92 13.85 11.02
CA PRO A 218 16.85 14.97 10.90
C PRO A 218 17.29 15.25 9.46
N HIS A 219 17.44 14.23 8.61
CA HIS A 219 17.85 14.42 7.22
C HIS A 219 16.73 15.09 6.42
N LEU A 220 15.48 14.63 6.55
CA LEU A 220 14.34 15.31 5.93
C LEU A 220 14.19 16.76 6.41
N LYS A 221 14.39 17.02 7.70
CA LYS A 221 14.32 18.36 8.28
C LYS A 221 15.37 19.32 7.72
N ILE A 222 16.58 18.84 7.45
CA ILE A 222 17.65 19.65 6.82
C ILE A 222 17.31 20.02 5.37
N LEU A 223 16.51 19.18 4.70
CA LEU A 223 16.11 19.37 3.30
C LEU A 223 14.84 20.22 3.11
N SER A 224 14.27 20.74 4.20
CA SER A 224 13.00 21.49 4.21
C SER A 224 13.12 22.99 3.97
#